data_AF-A0A6A6G7T9-F1
#
_entry.id   AF-A0A6A6G7T9-F1
#
_cell.length_a   1.000
_cell.length_b   1.000
_cell.length_c   1.000
_cell.angle_alpha   90.00
_cell.angle_beta   90.00
_cell.angle_gamma   90.00
#
_symmetry.space_group_name_H-M   'P 1'
#
loop_
_entity.id
_entity.type
_entity.pdbx_description
1 polymer ?
#
loop_
_entity_poly.entity_id
_entity_poly.type
_entity_poly.pdbx_seq_one_letter_code
_entity_poly.pdbx_strand_id
1 'polypeptide(L)'
;MPCEGIELTAIRSLQPQGHCQSIPSSLHDPSTSTTKKSTYLNLLQSLDYSQHSDFIMANSISPALLAAANVFGTILLGFGINAIVRPAHGLTFFEMEPPTGTADRKLVDNLMVVYGIRDVFMAVAIYSTSYYKARKPLGWCLLGVSGVAFTDGLVCYLNGKGEWAHWGYAPMVGGIGAILLGA
;
A
#
# COMPACT_ATOMS: atom_id res chain seq x y z
N MET A 1 25.58 20.41 -29.62
CA MET A 1 25.47 19.21 -30.46
C MET A 1 24.53 18.24 -29.76
N PRO A 2 23.64 17.57 -30.51
CA PRO A 2 22.34 17.11 -30.03
C PRO A 2 22.39 15.67 -29.52
N CYS A 3 21.57 15.36 -28.51
CA CYS A 3 21.10 13.99 -28.28
C CYS A 3 19.64 13.95 -28.72
N GLU A 4 19.44 13.34 -29.88
CA GLU A 4 18.15 12.98 -30.46
C GLU A 4 17.45 11.89 -29.64
N GLY A 5 16.11 11.93 -29.66
CA GLY A 5 15.26 10.74 -29.79
C GLY A 5 15.27 9.70 -28.67
N ILE A 6 14.40 9.89 -27.67
CA ILE A 6 13.79 8.74 -26.99
C ILE A 6 12.38 8.59 -27.56
N GLU A 7 12.23 7.65 -28.47
CA GLU A 7 10.95 7.17 -29.00
C GLU A 7 10.07 6.63 -27.88
N LEU A 8 8.86 7.18 -27.77
CA LEU A 8 7.73 6.55 -27.08
C LEU A 8 7.22 5.38 -27.94
N THR A 9 7.84 4.21 -27.83
CA THR A 9 7.34 2.98 -28.47
C THR A 9 7.49 1.78 -27.55
N ALA A 10 6.56 1.62 -26.59
CA ALA A 10 6.23 0.30 -25.99
C ALA A 10 5.03 0.38 -25.03
N ILE A 11 3.83 0.73 -25.53
CA ILE A 11 2.57 0.35 -24.88
C ILE A 11 1.80 -0.53 -25.87
N ARG A 12 2.26 -1.78 -26.01
CA ARG A 12 1.50 -2.88 -26.63
C ARG A 12 2.25 -4.20 -26.44
N SER A 13 2.00 -4.92 -25.34
CA SER A 13 1.87 -6.38 -25.32
C SER A 13 1.86 -6.91 -23.89
N LEU A 14 0.69 -6.92 -23.27
CA LEU A 14 0.36 -7.96 -22.29
C LEU A 14 -0.94 -8.61 -22.77
N GLN A 15 -0.84 -9.32 -23.90
CA GLN A 15 -1.77 -10.40 -24.17
C GLN A 15 -1.42 -11.56 -23.22
N PRO A 16 -2.40 -12.20 -22.57
CA PRO A 16 -2.16 -13.50 -21.97
C PRO A 16 -1.84 -14.48 -23.10
N GLN A 17 -0.73 -15.20 -22.98
CA GLN A 17 -0.40 -16.29 -23.90
C GLN A 17 -1.41 -17.43 -23.71
N GLY A 18 -2.48 -17.38 -24.48
CA GLY A 18 -3.37 -18.52 -24.69
C GLY A 18 -2.63 -19.58 -25.50
N HIS A 19 -2.22 -20.65 -24.84
CA HIS A 19 -1.74 -21.86 -25.48
C HIS A 19 -2.90 -22.46 -26.30
N CYS A 20 -2.88 -22.24 -27.61
CA CYS A 20 -3.88 -22.78 -28.54
C CYS A 20 -3.56 -24.26 -28.77
N GLN A 21 -4.12 -25.14 -27.93
CA GLN A 21 -4.14 -26.57 -28.23
C GLN A 21 -5.11 -26.82 -29.37
N SER A 22 -4.60 -27.39 -30.45
CA SER A 22 -5.36 -27.84 -31.61
C SER A 22 -6.48 -28.80 -31.20
N ILE A 23 -7.72 -28.42 -31.52
CA ILE A 23 -8.92 -29.23 -31.30
C ILE A 23 -8.91 -30.41 -32.30
N PRO A 24 -8.97 -31.67 -31.86
CA PRO A 24 -9.14 -32.79 -32.78
C PRO A 24 -10.53 -32.72 -33.42
N SER A 25 -10.55 -32.75 -34.75
CA SER A 25 -11.74 -32.77 -35.59
C SER A 25 -12.34 -34.18 -35.57
N SER A 26 -13.07 -34.55 -34.51
CA SER A 26 -13.89 -35.76 -34.54
C SER A 26 -15.17 -35.62 -33.70
N LEU A 27 -16.24 -36.16 -34.28
CA LEU A 27 -17.59 -36.36 -33.76
C LEU A 27 -18.52 -35.14 -33.70
N HIS A 28 -19.17 -34.92 -34.85
CA HIS A 28 -20.44 -34.22 -34.97
C HIS A 28 -21.56 -35.14 -34.45
N ASP A 29 -21.92 -35.02 -33.17
CA ASP A 29 -23.15 -35.58 -32.61
C ASP A 29 -24.10 -34.42 -32.23
N PRO A 30 -25.22 -34.20 -32.97
CA PRO A 30 -26.08 -33.03 -32.77
C PRO A 30 -26.90 -33.07 -31.47
N SER A 31 -26.87 -34.17 -30.71
CA SER A 31 -27.71 -34.37 -29.53
C SER A 31 -27.14 -33.78 -28.23
N THR A 32 -25.88 -33.33 -28.20
CA THR A 32 -25.19 -32.85 -26.97
C THR A 32 -24.85 -31.36 -26.94
N SER A 33 -25.23 -30.63 -27.99
CA SER A 33 -24.90 -29.20 -28.23
C SER A 33 -25.57 -28.25 -27.23
N THR A 34 -26.83 -28.52 -26.89
CA THR A 34 -27.63 -27.68 -25.97
C THR A 34 -27.11 -27.75 -24.53
N THR A 35 -26.68 -28.93 -24.08
CA THR A 35 -26.16 -29.13 -22.72
C THR A 35 -24.83 -28.41 -22.51
N LYS A 36 -23.90 -28.51 -23.47
CA LYS A 36 -22.60 -27.83 -23.38
C LYS A 36 -22.76 -26.31 -23.35
N LYS A 37 -23.62 -25.75 -24.22
CA LYS A 37 -23.87 -24.30 -24.28
C LYS A 37 -24.47 -23.77 -22.97
N SER A 38 -25.36 -24.53 -22.34
CA SER A 38 -25.92 -24.22 -21.02
C SER A 38 -24.85 -24.20 -19.92
N THR A 39 -23.93 -25.18 -19.91
CA THR A 39 -22.82 -25.22 -18.93
C THR A 39 -21.90 -24.01 -19.05
N TYR A 40 -21.54 -23.58 -20.27
CA TYR A 40 -20.68 -22.40 -20.45
C TYR A 40 -21.36 -21.11 -20.01
N LEU A 41 -22.65 -20.94 -20.30
CA LEU A 41 -23.39 -19.74 -19.87
C LEU A 41 -23.51 -19.68 -18.34
N ASN A 42 -23.76 -20.81 -17.69
CA ASN A 42 -23.79 -20.88 -16.23
C ASN A 42 -22.42 -20.59 -15.61
N LEU A 43 -21.32 -21.04 -16.23
CA LEU A 43 -19.96 -20.73 -15.77
C LEU A 43 -19.64 -19.25 -15.91
N LEU A 44 -19.92 -18.64 -17.07
CA LEU A 44 -19.69 -17.21 -17.30
C LEU A 44 -20.53 -16.36 -16.33
N GLN A 45 -21.79 -16.72 -16.13
CA GLN A 45 -22.67 -16.02 -15.19
C GLN A 45 -22.23 -16.21 -13.74
N SER A 46 -21.66 -17.37 -13.37
CA SER A 46 -21.08 -17.60 -12.04
C SER A 46 -19.78 -16.83 -11.80
N LEU A 47 -18.94 -16.69 -12.83
CA LEU A 47 -17.71 -15.90 -12.77
C LEU A 47 -18.03 -14.41 -12.66
N ASP A 48 -19.00 -13.93 -13.45
CA ASP A 48 -19.44 -12.53 -13.41
C ASP A 48 -20.13 -12.21 -12.07
N TYR A 49 -20.94 -13.14 -11.55
CA TYR A 49 -21.55 -13.00 -10.21
C TYR A 49 -20.51 -13.01 -9.09
N SER A 50 -19.52 -13.92 -9.13
CA SER A 50 -18.41 -13.94 -8.16
C SER A 50 -17.62 -12.64 -8.22
N GLN A 51 -17.24 -12.18 -9.42
CA GLN A 51 -16.48 -10.95 -9.60
C GLN A 51 -17.26 -9.72 -9.14
N HIS A 52 -18.57 -9.68 -9.36
CA HIS A 52 -19.42 -8.58 -8.94
C HIS A 52 -19.72 -8.61 -7.43
N SER A 53 -19.86 -9.79 -6.82
CA SER A 53 -20.04 -9.93 -5.36
C SER A 53 -18.75 -9.71 -4.60
N ASP A 54 -17.60 -10.14 -5.13
CA ASP A 54 -16.26 -9.77 -4.63
C ASP A 54 -16.04 -8.26 -4.73
N PHE A 55 -16.50 -7.60 -5.80
CA PHE A 55 -16.43 -6.14 -5.93
C PHE A 55 -17.36 -5.41 -4.95
N ILE A 56 -18.57 -5.93 -4.69
CA ILE A 56 -19.52 -5.33 -3.74
C ILE A 56 -19.04 -5.51 -2.29
N MET A 57 -18.55 -6.69 -1.92
CA MET A 57 -18.01 -6.99 -0.58
C MET A 57 -16.65 -6.32 -0.35
N ALA A 58 -15.79 -6.22 -1.36
CA ALA A 58 -14.51 -5.51 -1.26
C ALA A 58 -14.67 -3.99 -1.06
N ASN A 59 -15.83 -3.42 -1.38
CA ASN A 59 -16.10 -1.98 -1.30
C ASN A 59 -16.85 -1.54 -0.03
N SER A 60 -17.29 -2.47 0.82
CA SER A 60 -17.89 -2.10 2.11
C SER A 60 -16.82 -1.91 3.19
N ILE A 61 -16.13 -0.75 3.17
CA ILE A 61 -15.28 -0.33 4.29
C ILE A 61 -16.14 0.43 5.30
N SER A 62 -16.03 0.10 6.58
CA SER A 62 -16.74 0.83 7.62
C SER A 62 -16.23 2.29 7.69
N PRO A 63 -17.12 3.28 7.88
CA PRO A 63 -16.71 4.68 8.03
C PRO A 63 -15.71 4.90 9.17
N ALA A 64 -15.86 4.14 10.26
CA ALA A 64 -14.94 4.18 11.39
C ALA A 64 -13.52 3.71 11.02
N LEU A 65 -13.40 2.69 10.16
CA LEU A 65 -12.11 2.15 9.74
C LEU A 65 -11.39 3.09 8.76
N LEU A 66 -12.15 3.76 7.88
CA LEU A 66 -11.61 4.84 7.04
C LEU A 66 -11.16 6.04 7.88
N ALA A 67 -11.97 6.44 8.88
CA ALA A 67 -11.61 7.52 9.78
C ALA A 67 -10.32 7.20 10.55
N ALA A 68 -10.21 6.00 11.11
CA ALA A 68 -9.01 5.55 11.80
C ALA A 68 -7.78 5.54 10.88
N ALA A 69 -7.91 5.01 9.65
CA ALA A 69 -6.83 5.04 8.67
C ALA A 69 -6.38 6.47 8.32
N ASN A 70 -7.33 7.38 8.10
CA ASN A 70 -7.04 8.78 7.79
C ASN A 70 -6.43 9.54 8.99
N VAL A 71 -6.73 9.16 10.23
CA VAL A 71 -6.06 9.72 11.42
C VAL A 71 -4.57 9.38 11.36
N PHE A 72 -4.20 8.13 11.08
CA PHE A 72 -2.79 7.76 10.91
C PHE A 72 -2.14 8.45 9.71
N GLY A 73 -2.84 8.57 8.58
CA GLY A 73 -2.38 9.39 7.45
C GLY A 73 -2.07 10.83 7.85
N THR A 74 -2.93 11.45 8.66
CA THR A 74 -2.75 12.82 9.16
C THR A 74 -1.55 12.94 10.11
N ILE A 75 -1.38 11.97 11.01
CA ILE A 75 -0.25 11.93 11.94
C ILE A 75 1.07 11.85 11.17
N LEU A 76 1.19 10.94 10.19
CA LEU A 76 2.37 10.80 9.34
C LEU A 76 2.64 12.08 8.55
N LEU A 77 1.60 12.70 7.97
CA LEU A 77 1.76 13.97 7.27
C LEU A 77 2.32 15.07 8.19
N GLY A 78 1.79 15.16 9.41
CA GLY A 78 2.25 16.12 10.42
C GLY A 78 3.70 15.88 10.84
N PHE A 79 4.08 14.63 11.16
CA PHE A 79 5.46 14.29 11.50
C PHE A 79 6.40 14.52 10.32
N GLY A 80 6.01 14.15 9.11
CA GLY A 80 6.80 14.34 7.91
C GLY A 80 7.09 15.81 7.62
N ILE A 81 6.06 16.67 7.63
CA ILE A 81 6.23 18.12 7.48
C ILE A 81 7.12 18.68 8.60
N ASN A 82 6.92 18.24 9.84
CA ASN A 82 7.74 18.69 10.96
C ASN A 82 9.21 18.29 10.81
N ALA A 83 9.51 17.06 10.37
CA ALA A 83 10.87 16.60 10.14
C ALA A 83 11.57 17.34 8.99
N ILE A 84 10.81 17.76 7.97
CA ILE A 84 11.32 18.58 6.85
C ILE A 84 11.64 20.01 7.31
N VAL A 85 10.70 20.66 8.01
CA VAL A 85 10.81 22.09 8.34
C VAL A 85 11.62 22.33 9.63
N ARG A 86 11.57 21.39 10.57
CA ARG A 86 12.21 21.46 11.89
C ARG A 86 12.90 20.14 12.23
N PRO A 87 13.95 19.74 11.47
CA PRO A 87 14.59 18.42 11.62
C PRO A 87 15.08 18.14 13.04
N ALA A 88 15.62 19.16 13.71
CA ALA A 88 16.01 19.12 15.12
C ALA A 88 14.88 18.66 16.06
N HIS A 89 13.68 19.18 15.84
CA HIS A 89 12.48 18.81 16.60
C HIS A 89 11.89 17.50 16.11
N GLY A 90 12.04 17.15 14.82
CA GLY A 90 11.69 15.82 14.34
C GLY A 90 12.45 14.73 15.07
N LEU A 91 13.75 14.95 15.30
CA LEU A 91 14.64 14.01 15.97
C LEU A 91 14.24 13.72 17.43
N THR A 92 13.60 14.67 18.12
CA THR A 92 13.18 14.47 19.51
C THR A 92 12.04 13.44 19.65
N PHE A 93 11.31 13.13 18.58
CA PHE A 93 10.32 12.04 18.59
C PHE A 93 10.95 10.65 18.70
N PHE A 94 12.24 10.55 18.39
CA PHE A 94 13.06 9.35 18.62
C PHE A 94 13.81 9.41 19.96
N GLU A 95 13.51 10.41 20.82
CA GLU A 95 14.24 10.71 22.06
C GLU A 95 15.75 10.93 21.87
N MET A 96 16.14 11.33 20.65
CA MET A 96 17.52 11.59 20.26
C MET A 96 17.83 13.09 20.32
N GLU A 97 19.05 13.40 20.73
CA GLU A 97 19.55 14.77 20.75
C GLU A 97 20.29 15.10 19.45
N PRO A 98 20.12 16.33 18.94
CA PRO A 98 20.97 16.87 17.89
C PRO A 98 22.48 16.70 18.15
N PRO A 99 23.28 16.30 17.15
CA PRO A 99 24.73 16.36 17.26
C PRO A 99 25.21 17.79 17.51
N THR A 100 26.24 17.94 18.34
CA THR A 100 26.88 19.25 18.64
C THR A 100 27.85 19.69 17.55
N GLY A 101 28.46 18.73 16.84
CA GLY A 101 29.34 18.99 15.71
C GLY A 101 28.58 19.50 14.49
N THR A 102 29.08 20.56 13.84
CA THR A 102 28.39 21.21 12.71
C THR A 102 28.22 20.29 11.49
N ALA A 103 29.23 19.46 11.19
CA ALA A 103 29.19 18.51 10.08
C ALA A 103 28.15 17.39 10.33
N ASP A 104 28.19 16.78 11.51
CA ASP A 104 27.27 15.71 11.91
C ASP A 104 25.84 16.22 12.01
N ARG A 105 25.66 17.44 12.54
CA ARG A 105 24.36 18.12 12.58
C ARG A 105 23.77 18.28 11.19
N LYS A 106 24.57 18.76 10.23
CA LYS A 106 24.12 18.92 8.83
C LYS A 106 23.74 17.58 8.21
N LEU A 107 24.48 16.51 8.48
CA LEU A 107 24.16 15.17 8.01
C LEU A 107 22.82 14.68 8.59
N VAL A 108 22.66 14.75 9.92
CA VAL A 108 21.43 14.32 10.60
C VAL A 108 20.23 15.14 10.15
N ASP A 109 20.37 16.46 10.01
CA ASP A 109 19.27 17.31 9.54
C ASP A 109 18.83 16.93 8.12
N ASN A 110 19.76 16.64 7.21
CA ASN A 110 19.43 16.15 5.87
C ASN A 110 18.75 14.77 5.90
N LEU A 111 19.20 13.87 6.79
CA LEU A 111 18.56 12.57 6.98
C LEU A 111 17.13 12.70 7.52
N MET A 112 16.89 13.65 8.43
CA MET A 112 15.55 13.96 8.93
C MET A 112 14.63 14.51 7.83
N VAL A 113 15.15 15.29 6.87
CA VAL A 113 14.38 15.71 5.69
C VAL A 113 14.00 14.49 4.83
N VAL A 114 14.94 13.57 4.58
CA VAL A 114 14.67 12.34 3.82
C VAL A 114 13.63 11.47 4.54
N TYR A 115 13.75 11.32 5.86
CA TYR A 115 12.76 10.68 6.71
C TYR A 115 11.38 11.34 6.54
N GLY A 116 11.32 12.67 6.64
CA GLY A 116 10.05 13.39 6.55
C GLY A 116 9.36 13.26 5.20
N ILE A 117 10.12 13.18 4.09
CA ILE A 117 9.56 12.91 2.76
C ILE A 117 8.90 11.52 2.70
N ARG A 118 9.47 10.51 3.36
CA ARG A 118 8.89 9.16 3.42
C ARG A 118 7.58 9.15 4.18
N ASP A 119 7.50 9.88 5.29
CA ASP A 119 6.26 10.04 6.05
C ASP A 119 5.15 10.74 5.24
N VAL A 120 5.51 11.81 4.52
CA VAL A 120 4.57 12.49 3.59
C VAL A 120 4.10 11.53 2.49
N PHE A 121 5.01 10.74 1.92
CA PHE A 121 4.64 9.75 0.89
C PHE A 121 3.67 8.69 1.44
N MET A 122 3.93 8.13 2.62
CA MET A 122 3.03 7.16 3.25
C MET A 122 1.65 7.77 3.54
N ALA A 123 1.60 9.03 4.00
CA ALA A 123 0.33 9.74 4.20
C ALA A 123 -0.46 9.90 2.89
N VAL A 124 0.21 10.29 1.80
CA VAL A 124 -0.41 10.39 0.46
C VAL A 124 -0.91 9.03 -0.01
N ALA A 125 -0.13 7.96 0.19
CA ALA A 125 -0.56 6.61 -0.16
C ALA A 125 -1.83 6.20 0.61
N ILE A 126 -1.89 6.46 1.92
CA ILE A 126 -3.07 6.22 2.75
C ILE A 126 -4.26 7.06 2.26
N TYR A 127 -4.11 8.36 2.05
CA TYR A 127 -5.21 9.20 1.59
C TYR A 127 -5.70 8.81 0.20
N SER A 128 -4.81 8.44 -0.72
CA SER A 128 -5.21 8.01 -2.06
C SER A 128 -6.02 6.72 -2.01
N THR A 129 -5.54 5.70 -1.30
CA THR A 129 -6.23 4.40 -1.17
C THR A 129 -7.53 4.53 -0.36
N SER A 130 -7.55 5.39 0.64
CA SER A 130 -8.74 5.75 1.42
C SER A 130 -9.80 6.48 0.57
N TYR A 131 -9.38 7.44 -0.25
CA TYR A 131 -10.27 8.20 -1.15
C TYR A 131 -10.98 7.30 -2.16
N TYR A 132 -10.24 6.39 -2.79
CA TYR A 132 -10.81 5.39 -3.71
C TYR A 132 -11.49 4.21 -3.01
N LYS A 133 -11.52 4.19 -1.67
CA LYS A 133 -12.02 3.06 -0.86
C LYS A 133 -11.40 1.72 -1.27
N ALA A 134 -10.13 1.76 -1.67
CA ALA A 134 -9.37 0.59 -2.06
C ALA A 134 -8.93 -0.18 -0.80
N ARG A 135 -9.85 -1.00 -0.27
CA ARG A 135 -9.76 -1.69 1.02
C ARG A 135 -8.44 -2.42 1.23
N LYS A 136 -8.10 -3.35 0.33
CA LYS A 136 -6.88 -4.17 0.45
C LYS A 136 -5.61 -3.31 0.31
N PRO A 137 -5.47 -2.42 -0.70
CA PRO A 137 -4.35 -1.49 -0.78
C PRO A 137 -4.17 -0.64 0.49
N LEU A 138 -5.26 -0.08 1.04
CA LEU A 138 -5.23 0.69 2.28
C LEU A 138 -4.73 -0.17 3.46
N GLY A 139 -5.19 -1.42 3.56
CA GLY A 139 -4.74 -2.38 4.56
C GLY A 139 -3.22 -2.65 4.47
N TRP A 140 -2.70 -2.84 3.26
CA TRP A 140 -1.26 -3.00 3.03
C TRP A 140 -0.46 -1.75 3.38
N CYS A 141 -0.96 -0.56 3.06
CA CYS A 141 -0.31 0.69 3.47
C CYS A 141 -0.17 0.76 5.00
N LEU A 142 -1.22 0.43 5.75
CA LEU A 142 -1.18 0.46 7.21
C LEU A 142 -0.31 -0.64 7.82
N LEU A 143 -0.28 -1.85 7.25
CA LEU A 143 0.71 -2.85 7.65
C LEU A 143 2.15 -2.38 7.40
N GLY A 144 2.40 -1.69 6.28
CA GLY A 144 3.68 -1.05 6.01
C GLY A 144 4.05 -0.03 7.09
N VAL A 145 3.12 0.86 7.46
CA VAL A 145 3.31 1.84 8.55
C VAL A 145 3.59 1.14 9.88
N SER A 146 2.87 0.07 10.19
CA SER A 146 3.12 -0.73 11.40
C SER A 146 4.55 -1.29 11.43
N GLY A 147 5.04 -1.79 10.29
CA GLY A 147 6.42 -2.26 10.15
C GLY A 147 7.46 -1.15 10.30
N VAL A 148 7.19 0.04 9.75
CA VAL A 148 8.04 1.23 9.94
C VAL A 148 8.10 1.61 11.42
N ALA A 149 6.96 1.78 12.07
CA ALA A 149 6.88 2.10 13.50
C ALA A 149 7.60 1.07 14.37
N PHE A 150 7.47 -0.22 14.06
CA PHE A 150 8.21 -1.25 14.77
C PHE A 150 9.73 -1.10 14.61
N THR A 151 10.18 -0.81 13.39
CA THR A 151 11.61 -0.63 13.07
C THR A 151 12.18 0.65 13.69
N ASP A 152 11.41 1.74 13.69
CA ASP A 152 11.77 2.97 14.40
C ASP A 152 11.95 2.68 15.89
N GLY A 153 11.03 1.92 16.49
CA GLY A 153 11.13 1.51 17.89
C GLY A 153 12.37 0.64 18.15
N LEU A 154 12.75 -0.23 17.21
CA LEU A 154 14.00 -0.99 17.30
C LEU A 154 15.23 -0.08 17.27
N VAL A 155 15.25 0.94 16.41
CA VAL A 155 16.36 1.92 16.37
C VAL A 155 16.46 2.69 17.70
N CYS A 156 15.33 3.13 18.25
CA CYS A 156 15.26 3.76 19.57
C CYS A 156 15.76 2.83 20.69
N TYR A 157 15.32 1.57 20.69
CA TYR A 157 15.78 0.55 21.63
C TYR A 157 17.31 0.35 21.56
N LEU A 158 17.87 0.29 20.35
CA LEU A 158 19.32 0.19 20.14
C LEU A 158 20.07 1.46 20.59
N ASN A 159 19.39 2.60 20.63
CA ASN A 159 19.88 3.86 21.17
C ASN A 159 19.62 4.00 22.70
N GLY A 160 19.01 2.98 23.32
CA GLY A 160 18.83 2.86 24.78
C GLY A 160 17.57 3.51 25.36
N LYS A 161 16.69 4.08 24.54
CA LYS A 161 15.41 4.70 24.98
C LYS A 161 14.51 5.07 23.81
N GLY A 162 13.22 5.31 24.10
CA GLY A 162 12.24 5.86 23.15
C GLY A 162 11.45 4.84 22.34
N GLU A 163 11.74 3.55 22.49
CA GLU A 163 11.08 2.48 21.75
C GLU A 163 9.56 2.44 21.97
N TRP A 164 9.10 2.77 23.17
CA TRP A 164 7.68 2.76 23.54
C TRP A 164 6.86 3.85 22.86
N ALA A 165 7.51 4.95 22.44
CA ALA A 165 6.86 5.97 21.61
C ALA A 165 6.42 5.41 20.25
N HIS A 166 6.95 4.25 19.83
CA HIS A 166 6.65 3.62 18.56
C HIS A 166 5.95 2.27 18.70
N TRP A 167 6.45 1.41 19.58
CA TRP A 167 5.84 0.10 19.83
C TRP A 167 4.46 0.18 20.48
N GLY A 168 4.11 1.28 21.13
CA GLY A 168 2.77 1.48 21.68
C GLY A 168 1.68 1.55 20.62
N TYR A 169 1.94 2.20 19.48
CA TYR A 169 0.94 2.39 18.42
C TYR A 169 1.11 1.45 17.22
N ALA A 170 2.31 0.88 17.01
CA ALA A 170 2.58 -0.08 15.95
C ALA A 170 1.53 -1.23 15.85
N PRO A 171 1.15 -1.93 16.94
CA PRO A 171 0.13 -2.98 16.86
C PRO A 171 -1.28 -2.43 16.59
N MET A 172 -1.58 -1.20 16.97
CA MET A 172 -2.89 -0.58 16.69
C MET A 172 -3.05 -0.35 15.19
N VAL A 173 -2.03 0.22 14.54
CA VAL A 173 -2.00 0.43 13.09
C VAL A 173 -2.04 -0.92 12.36
N GLY A 174 -1.24 -1.87 12.84
CA GLY A 174 -1.19 -3.23 12.28
C GLY A 174 -2.54 -3.94 12.36
N GLY A 175 -3.25 -3.81 13.49
CA GLY A 175 -4.59 -4.35 13.67
C GLY A 175 -5.61 -3.79 12.68
N ILE A 176 -5.61 -2.47 12.47
CA ILE A 176 -6.48 -1.82 11.48
C ILE A 176 -6.15 -2.33 10.06
N GLY A 177 -4.86 -2.42 9.72
CA GLY A 177 -4.40 -2.98 8.45
C GLY A 177 -4.84 -4.43 8.24
N ALA A 178 -4.69 -5.27 9.26
CA ALA A 178 -5.13 -6.67 9.23
C ALA A 178 -6.65 -6.80 9.08
N ILE A 179 -7.43 -5.99 9.80
CA ILE A 179 -8.89 -5.95 9.66
C ILE A 179 -9.30 -5.51 8.24
N LEU A 180 -8.56 -4.58 7.63
CA LEU A 180 -8.74 -4.16 6.23
C LEU A 180 -8.36 -5.24 5.20
N LEU A 181 -7.61 -6.26 5.58
CA LEU A 181 -7.24 -7.37 4.69
C LEU A 181 -8.12 -8.61 4.88
N GLY A 182 -8.61 -8.85 6.10
CA GLY A 182 -9.33 -10.08 6.47
C GLY A 182 -10.85 -10.03 6.46
N ALA A 183 -11.45 -8.83 6.50
CA ALA A 183 -12.90 -8.63 6.34
C ALA A 183 -13.36 -8.53 4.88
#